data_AF-A0A0C2CH11-F1
#
_entry.id   AF-A0A0C2CH11-F1
#
_cell.length_a   1.000
_cell.length_b   1.000
_cell.length_c   1.000
_cell.angle_alpha   90.00
_cell.angle_beta   90.00
_cell.angle_gamma   90.00
#
_symmetry.space_group_name_H-M   'P 1'
#
loop_
_entity.id
_entity.type
_entity.pdbx_description
1 polymer ?
#
loop_
_entity_poly.entity_id
_entity_poly.type
_entity_poly.pdbx_seq_one_letter_code
_entity_poly.pdbx_strand_id
1 'polypeptide(L)'
;MQMLDQYRTQDEIDPSDIKTWFESNYGDADYEDVFGPKSDYDNGRKIGYEFLKRSAIGEAPKVLLNGYILDDAGITGDKFEETVMMEVMRITPKLQAAVINGHLKDRVNVGNWIMEQKDVMPRHNARILDSVSKKNIVDFGVASECKGKSYSDFVSLGVSERTECLAANMKYLRRTEEESTAVRSL
;
A
#
# COMPACT_ATOMS: atom_id res chain seq x y z
N MET A 1 -16.72 12.09 23.43
CA MET A 1 -16.97 13.10 22.37
C MET A 1 -17.35 14.47 22.96
N GLN A 2 -16.91 14.82 24.18
CA GLN A 2 -17.28 16.08 24.84
C GLN A 2 -16.45 17.30 24.41
N MET A 3 -15.23 17.10 23.92
CA MET A 3 -14.33 18.18 23.48
C MET A 3 -14.93 19.01 22.33
N LEU A 4 -15.56 18.34 21.37
CA LEU A 4 -16.11 18.99 20.17
C LEU A 4 -17.53 19.53 20.37
N ASP A 5 -18.23 19.17 21.45
CA ASP A 5 -19.61 19.60 21.67
C ASP A 5 -19.71 21.11 21.91
N GLN A 6 -18.69 21.72 22.53
CA GLN A 6 -18.62 23.18 22.76
C GLN A 6 -18.31 23.98 21.48
N TYR A 7 -17.65 23.34 20.51
CA TYR A 7 -17.25 23.95 19.24
C TYR A 7 -18.15 23.54 18.08
N ARG A 8 -19.20 22.74 18.35
CA ARG A 8 -20.13 22.20 17.34
C ARG A 8 -20.93 23.29 16.61
N THR A 9 -20.98 24.50 17.17
CA THR A 9 -21.63 25.69 16.59
C THR A 9 -20.66 26.66 15.91
N GLN A 10 -19.35 26.44 16.02
CA GLN A 10 -18.33 27.20 15.28
C GLN A 10 -17.99 26.45 14.00
N ASP A 11 -17.99 27.17 12.86
CA ASP A 11 -17.67 26.59 11.55
C ASP A 11 -16.16 26.27 11.40
N GLU A 12 -15.30 26.86 12.23
CA GLU A 12 -13.85 26.71 12.14
C GLU A 12 -13.24 26.63 13.55
N ILE A 13 -12.44 25.59 13.79
CA ILE A 13 -11.73 25.34 15.06
C ILE A 13 -10.24 25.54 14.78
N ASP A 14 -9.60 26.43 15.55
CA ASP A 14 -8.17 26.66 15.44
C ASP A 14 -7.39 25.73 16.38
N PRO A 15 -6.15 25.33 16.05
CA PRO A 15 -5.30 24.57 16.97
C PRO A 15 -5.11 25.22 18.36
N SER A 16 -5.18 26.55 18.43
CA SER A 16 -5.10 27.29 19.70
C SER A 16 -6.29 27.04 20.63
N ASP A 17 -7.49 26.80 20.08
CA ASP A 17 -8.67 26.43 20.85
C ASP A 17 -8.50 25.05 21.49
N ILE A 18 -7.93 24.10 20.73
CA ILE A 18 -7.62 22.74 21.21
C ILE A 18 -6.62 22.80 22.36
N LYS A 19 -5.57 23.63 22.22
CA LYS A 19 -4.58 23.85 23.28
C LYS A 19 -5.21 24.40 24.56
N THR A 20 -6.00 25.47 24.43
CA THR A 20 -6.66 26.13 25.57
C THR A 20 -7.62 25.17 26.27
N TRP A 21 -8.40 24.40 25.50
CA TRP A 21 -9.29 23.38 26.06
C TRP A 21 -8.50 22.28 26.77
N PHE A 22 -7.42 21.78 26.17
CA PHE A 22 -6.60 20.72 26.76
C PHE A 22 -5.99 21.14 28.10
N GLU A 23 -5.34 22.30 28.15
CA GLU A 23 -4.70 22.82 29.37
C GLU A 23 -5.72 23.11 30.48
N SER A 24 -6.94 23.52 30.13
CA SER A 24 -8.02 23.77 31.10
C SER A 24 -8.60 22.48 31.70
N ASN A 25 -8.68 21.40 30.93
CA ASN A 25 -9.26 20.13 31.37
C ASN A 25 -8.23 19.15 31.95
N TYR A 26 -6.96 19.27 31.57
CA TYR A 26 -5.87 18.37 31.96
C TYR A 26 -4.68 19.17 32.49
N GLY A 27 -4.84 19.81 33.65
CA GLY A 27 -3.80 20.64 34.27
C GLY A 27 -2.57 19.87 34.77
N ASP A 28 -2.64 18.53 34.80
CA ASP A 28 -1.56 17.62 35.16
C ASP A 28 -0.77 17.09 33.95
N ALA A 29 -1.19 17.39 32.72
CA ALA A 29 -0.56 16.94 31.49
C ALA A 29 0.07 18.10 30.71
N ASP A 30 1.29 17.91 30.21
CA ASP A 30 1.94 18.87 29.31
C ASP A 30 1.40 18.71 27.88
N TYR A 31 1.01 19.82 27.27
CA TYR A 31 0.56 19.87 25.89
C TYR A 31 1.65 19.38 24.92
N GLU A 32 2.92 19.74 25.14
CA GLU A 32 4.01 19.35 24.24
C GLU A 32 4.32 17.85 24.32
N ASP A 33 4.11 17.22 25.47
CA ASP A 33 4.29 15.78 25.63
C ASP A 33 3.23 14.97 24.87
N VAL A 34 2.06 15.56 24.58
CA VAL A 34 0.97 14.90 23.84
C VAL A 34 0.97 15.30 22.36
N PHE A 35 1.01 16.58 22.06
CA PHE A 35 0.83 17.11 20.70
C PHE A 35 2.14 17.58 20.04
N GLY A 36 3.23 17.66 20.80
CA GLY A 36 4.52 18.12 20.29
C GLY A 36 5.13 17.17 19.24
N PRO A 37 6.08 17.65 18.44
CA PRO A 37 6.70 16.89 17.35
C PRO A 37 7.60 15.73 17.82
N LYS A 38 7.87 15.65 19.12
CA LYS A 38 8.62 14.57 19.77
C LYS A 38 7.75 13.74 20.73
N SER A 39 6.45 13.97 20.74
CA SER A 39 5.54 13.21 21.59
C SER A 39 5.50 11.74 21.17
N ASP A 40 5.17 10.87 22.13
CA ASP A 40 4.91 9.46 21.85
C ASP A 40 3.76 9.29 20.84
N TYR A 41 2.78 10.20 20.89
CA TYR A 41 1.68 10.22 19.93
C TYR A 41 2.15 10.53 18.50
N ASP A 42 3.00 11.54 18.29
CA ASP A 42 3.53 11.86 16.96
C ASP A 42 4.43 10.74 16.43
N ASN A 43 5.25 10.14 17.30
CA ASN A 43 6.02 8.96 16.94
C ASN A 43 5.12 7.78 16.53
N GLY A 44 4.08 7.48 17.32
CA GLY A 44 3.10 6.45 17.00
C GLY A 44 2.37 6.69 15.67
N ARG A 45 1.98 7.95 15.41
CA ARG A 45 1.35 8.36 14.15
C ARG A 45 2.28 8.16 12.95
N LYS A 46 3.54 8.56 13.06
CA LYS A 46 4.56 8.39 12.02
C LYS A 46 4.82 6.91 11.74
N ILE A 47 5.02 6.10 12.79
CA ILE A 47 5.23 4.65 12.67
C ILE A 47 4.01 3.98 12.04
N GLY A 48 2.80 4.33 12.47
CA GLY A 48 1.55 3.80 11.92
C GLY A 48 1.37 4.14 10.44
N TYR A 49 1.65 5.39 10.05
CA TYR A 49 1.61 5.81 8.65
C TYR A 49 2.67 5.08 7.81
N GLU A 50 3.90 4.94 8.32
CA GLU A 50 4.92 4.15 7.65
C GLU A 50 4.53 2.68 7.52
N PHE A 51 3.89 2.09 8.52
CA PHE A 51 3.39 0.73 8.47
C PHE A 51 2.35 0.55 7.36
N LEU A 52 1.37 1.44 7.26
CA LEU A 52 0.36 1.41 6.18
C LEU A 52 1.02 1.52 4.80
N LYS A 53 1.97 2.46 4.66
CA LYS A 53 2.69 2.67 3.39
C LYS A 53 3.58 1.48 3.00
N ARG A 54 4.27 0.87 3.97
CA ARG A 54 5.18 -0.26 3.72
C ARG A 54 4.44 -1.57 3.48
N SER A 55 3.33 -1.78 4.18
CA SER A 55 2.49 -2.96 4.06
C SER A 55 1.57 -2.90 2.84
N ALA A 56 1.37 -1.72 2.24
CA ALA A 56 0.55 -1.51 1.04
C ALA A 56 -0.80 -2.25 1.10
N ILE A 57 -1.40 -2.31 2.29
CA ILE A 57 -2.71 -2.93 2.54
C ILE A 57 -3.87 -2.04 2.11
N GLY A 58 -3.58 -0.82 1.65
CA GLY A 58 -4.54 0.18 1.22
C GLY A 58 -4.64 1.35 2.20
N GLU A 59 -5.71 2.11 2.08
CA GLU A 59 -5.99 3.30 2.90
C GLU A 59 -6.72 2.92 4.19
N ALA A 60 -6.42 3.59 5.30
CA ALA A 60 -7.09 3.35 6.57
C ALA A 60 -8.56 3.87 6.57
N PRO A 61 -9.47 3.25 7.33
CA PRO A 61 -9.26 2.14 8.26
C PRO A 61 -9.22 0.77 7.57
N LYS A 62 -8.26 -0.07 7.96
CA LYS A 62 -8.15 -1.47 7.53
C LYS A 62 -8.20 -2.39 8.73
N VAL A 63 -8.84 -3.55 8.58
CA VAL A 63 -8.88 -4.59 9.60
C VAL A 63 -8.15 -5.83 9.11
N LEU A 64 -7.31 -6.39 9.98
CA LEU A 64 -6.55 -7.60 9.73
C LEU A 64 -7.04 -8.70 10.66
N LEU A 65 -7.39 -9.86 10.11
CA LEU A 65 -7.70 -11.07 10.87
C LEU A 65 -6.63 -12.12 10.60
N ASN A 66 -5.77 -12.39 11.59
CA ASN A 66 -4.63 -13.33 11.46
C ASN A 66 -3.75 -13.07 10.23
N GLY A 67 -3.55 -11.81 9.86
CA GLY A 67 -2.78 -11.40 8.69
C GLY A 67 -3.57 -11.31 7.37
N TYR A 68 -4.84 -11.71 7.35
CA TYR A 68 -5.73 -11.49 6.21
C TYR A 68 -6.41 -10.12 6.29
N ILE A 69 -6.40 -9.38 5.18
CA ILE A 69 -7.08 -8.09 5.06
C ILE A 69 -8.56 -8.34 4.84
N LEU A 70 -9.41 -7.79 5.71
CA LEU A 70 -10.86 -7.81 5.50
C LEU A 70 -11.25 -6.82 4.41
N ASP A 71 -12.30 -7.18 3.65
CA ASP A 71 -12.83 -6.33 2.59
C ASP A 71 -13.45 -5.04 3.15
N ASP A 72 -13.13 -3.91 2.53
CA ASP A 72 -13.55 -2.58 2.98
C ASP A 72 -15.08 -2.44 2.98
N ALA A 73 -15.76 -3.09 2.05
CA ALA A 73 -17.22 -3.10 1.99
C ALA A 73 -17.85 -3.76 3.22
N GLY A 74 -17.12 -4.67 3.87
CA GLY A 74 -17.51 -5.37 5.08
C GLY A 74 -17.16 -4.64 6.38
N ILE A 75 -16.27 -3.63 6.34
CA ILE A 75 -15.87 -2.83 7.52
C ILE A 75 -16.90 -1.70 7.76
N THR A 76 -18.17 -2.07 7.82
CA THR A 76 -19.28 -1.18 8.21
C THR A 76 -19.99 -1.77 9.42
N GLY A 77 -20.53 -0.91 10.30
CA GLY A 77 -21.06 -1.33 11.62
C GLY A 77 -22.04 -2.50 11.56
N ASP A 78 -22.88 -2.55 10.52
CA ASP A 78 -23.91 -3.58 10.37
C ASP A 78 -23.38 -4.90 9.77
N LYS A 79 -22.26 -4.85 9.03
CA LYS A 79 -21.72 -6.00 8.26
C LYS A 79 -20.41 -6.55 8.81
N PHE A 80 -19.83 -5.86 9.78
CA PHE A 80 -18.51 -6.21 10.31
C PHE A 80 -18.51 -7.61 10.92
N GLU A 81 -19.49 -7.93 11.76
CA GLU A 81 -19.60 -9.24 12.41
C GLU A 81 -19.74 -10.38 11.40
N GLU A 82 -20.58 -10.18 10.38
CA GLU A 82 -20.78 -11.15 9.30
C GLU A 82 -19.48 -11.36 8.52
N THR A 83 -18.79 -10.27 8.17
CA THR A 83 -17.50 -10.32 7.45
C THR A 83 -16.44 -11.08 8.24
N VAL A 84 -16.35 -10.82 9.54
CA VAL A 84 -15.42 -11.54 10.43
C VAL A 84 -15.79 -13.03 10.53
N MET A 85 -17.07 -13.35 10.72
CA MET A 85 -17.53 -14.74 10.82
C MET A 85 -17.24 -15.53 9.54
N MET A 86 -17.54 -14.96 8.37
CA MET A 86 -17.24 -15.58 7.08
C MET A 86 -15.74 -15.84 6.92
N GLU A 87 -14.90 -14.90 7.33
CA GLU A 87 -13.46 -15.05 7.22
C GLU A 87 -12.91 -16.12 8.19
N VAL A 88 -13.45 -16.20 9.41
CA VAL A 88 -13.13 -17.28 10.36
C VAL A 88 -13.51 -18.64 9.77
N MET A 89 -14.72 -18.77 9.20
CA MET A 89 -15.17 -19.99 8.53
C MET A 89 -14.29 -20.37 7.34
N ARG A 90 -13.72 -19.38 6.64
CA ARG A 90 -12.80 -19.59 5.52
C ARG A 90 -11.42 -20.09 5.97
N ILE A 91 -10.90 -19.58 7.07
CA ILE A 91 -9.54 -19.89 7.56
C ILE A 91 -9.50 -21.20 8.38
N THR A 92 -10.54 -21.48 9.17
CA THR A 92 -10.57 -22.61 10.12
C THR A 92 -10.28 -23.98 9.47
N PRO A 93 -10.81 -24.33 8.28
CA PRO A 93 -10.51 -25.61 7.65
C PRO A 93 -9.03 -25.82 7.33
N LYS A 94 -8.29 -24.75 7.00
CA LYS A 94 -6.84 -24.83 6.74
C LYS A 94 -6.07 -25.22 8.00
N LEU A 95 -6.44 -24.64 9.15
CA LEU A 95 -5.84 -24.97 10.43
C LEU A 95 -6.17 -26.40 10.86
N GLN A 96 -7.44 -26.82 10.70
CA GLN A 96 -7.85 -28.20 11.00
C GLN A 96 -7.09 -29.22 10.15
N ALA A 97 -6.97 -28.97 8.83
CA ALA A 97 -6.18 -29.82 7.95
C ALA A 97 -4.70 -29.88 8.36
N ALA A 98 -4.12 -28.76 8.79
CA ALA A 98 -2.74 -28.72 9.27
C ALA A 98 -2.52 -29.55 10.55
N VAL A 99 -3.49 -29.56 11.47
CA VAL A 99 -3.47 -30.41 12.67
C VAL A 99 -3.60 -31.88 12.30
N ILE A 100 -4.59 -32.24 11.47
CA ILE A 100 -4.85 -33.62 11.05
C ILE A 100 -3.65 -34.23 10.31
N ASN A 101 -3.00 -33.44 9.45
CA ASN A 101 -1.82 -33.87 8.70
C ASN A 101 -0.52 -33.80 9.53
N GLY A 102 -0.58 -33.37 10.79
CA GLY A 102 0.57 -33.27 11.68
C GLY A 102 1.57 -32.15 11.34
N HIS A 103 1.18 -31.18 10.49
CA HIS A 103 1.96 -29.99 10.20
C HIS A 103 1.95 -28.99 11.36
N LEU A 104 0.82 -28.90 12.07
CA LEU A 104 0.67 -28.11 13.29
C LEU A 104 0.64 -29.06 14.50
N LYS A 105 1.57 -28.87 15.44
CA LYS A 105 1.74 -29.70 16.65
C LYS A 105 1.68 -28.81 17.88
N ASP A 106 1.35 -29.37 19.04
CA ASP A 106 1.18 -28.63 20.30
C ASP A 106 2.37 -27.74 20.69
N ARG A 107 3.59 -28.13 20.30
CA ARG A 107 4.82 -27.37 20.57
C ARG A 107 5.04 -26.16 19.65
N VAL A 108 4.19 -25.96 18.64
CA VAL A 108 4.34 -24.90 17.63
C VAL A 108 3.37 -23.77 17.94
N ASN A 109 3.86 -22.54 17.95
CA ASN A 109 2.99 -21.36 18.07
C ASN A 109 2.18 -21.21 16.77
N VAL A 110 0.85 -21.22 16.90
CA VAL A 110 -0.09 -21.14 15.76
C VAL A 110 0.09 -19.85 14.96
N GLY A 111 0.32 -18.72 15.63
CA GLY A 111 0.54 -17.43 14.98
C GLY A 111 1.79 -17.43 14.10
N ASN A 112 2.90 -17.96 14.61
CA ASN A 112 4.13 -18.10 13.83
C ASN A 112 3.92 -19.05 12.63
N TRP A 113 3.22 -20.16 12.83
CA TRP A 113 2.91 -21.08 11.74
C TRP A 113 2.07 -20.43 10.64
N ILE A 114 1.08 -19.59 10.99
CA ILE A 114 0.29 -18.83 10.02
C ILE A 114 1.20 -17.89 9.21
N MET A 115 2.13 -17.20 9.87
CA MET A 115 3.07 -16.29 9.19
C MET A 115 4.07 -17.00 8.27
N GLU A 116 4.36 -18.27 8.52
CA GLU A 116 5.25 -19.11 7.69
C GLU A 116 4.56 -19.68 6.44
N GLN A 117 3.24 -19.51 6.28
CA GLN A 117 2.53 -20.03 5.12
C GLN A 117 2.95 -19.32 3.83
N LYS A 118 3.00 -20.08 2.72
CA LYS A 118 3.41 -19.56 1.41
C LYS A 118 2.54 -18.40 0.88
N ASP A 119 1.29 -18.36 1.33
CA ASP A 119 0.33 -17.33 0.93
C ASP A 119 0.52 -16.02 1.70
N VAL A 120 1.34 -16.01 2.77
CA VAL A 120 1.59 -14.83 3.59
C VAL A 120 2.87 -14.14 3.11
N MET A 121 2.72 -12.93 2.59
CA MET A 121 3.87 -12.13 2.14
C MET A 121 4.44 -11.31 3.30
N PRO A 122 5.77 -11.37 3.56
CA PRO A 122 6.42 -10.52 4.57
C PRO A 122 6.34 -9.02 4.25
N ARG A 123 6.24 -8.69 2.95
CA ARG A 123 6.10 -7.32 2.47
C ARG A 123 5.28 -7.31 1.19
N HIS A 124 4.27 -6.47 1.17
CA HIS A 124 3.47 -6.19 -0.02
C HIS A 124 4.15 -5.07 -0.83
N ASN A 125 4.26 -5.26 -2.14
CA ASN A 125 4.87 -4.27 -3.04
C ASN A 125 3.80 -3.66 -3.94
N ALA A 126 3.36 -2.45 -3.59
CA ALA A 126 2.33 -1.71 -4.33
C ALA A 126 2.65 -1.61 -5.83
N ARG A 127 3.91 -1.44 -6.23
CA ARG A 127 4.26 -1.36 -7.67
C ARG A 127 3.91 -2.62 -8.45
N ILE A 128 4.04 -3.80 -7.82
CA ILE A 128 3.72 -5.08 -8.45
C ILE A 128 2.20 -5.29 -8.43
N LEU A 129 1.55 -5.01 -7.29
CA LEU A 129 0.11 -5.21 -7.14
C LEU A 129 -0.71 -4.22 -7.99
N ASP A 130 -0.32 -2.95 -8.03
CA ASP A 130 -0.97 -1.90 -8.82
C ASP A 130 -0.77 -2.12 -10.32
N SER A 131 0.26 -2.85 -10.74
CA SER A 131 0.52 -3.11 -12.17
C SER A 131 -0.62 -3.89 -12.86
N VAL A 132 -1.42 -4.62 -12.08
CA VAL A 132 -2.60 -5.37 -12.55
C VAL A 132 -3.76 -4.41 -12.87
N SER A 133 -3.94 -3.36 -12.07
CA SER A 133 -5.04 -2.39 -12.19
C SER A 133 -4.69 -1.17 -13.05
N LYS A 134 -3.42 -0.75 -13.03
CA LYS A 134 -2.87 0.37 -13.81
C LYS A 134 -1.73 -0.16 -14.68
N LYS A 135 -2.10 -0.67 -15.85
CA LYS A 135 -1.15 -1.11 -16.87
C LYS A 135 -0.41 0.10 -17.45
N ASN A 136 0.68 0.50 -16.81
CA ASN A 136 1.65 1.43 -17.39
C ASN A 136 2.50 0.67 -18.42
N ILE A 137 1.90 0.36 -19.56
CA ILE A 137 2.57 -0.35 -20.65
C ILE A 137 3.20 0.67 -21.58
N VAL A 138 4.46 0.44 -21.91
CA VAL A 138 5.22 1.15 -22.94
C VAL A 138 5.10 0.29 -24.20
N ASP A 139 4.29 0.73 -25.16
CA ASP A 139 4.11 0.01 -26.43
C ASP A 139 5.25 0.39 -27.41
N PHE A 140 5.89 -0.63 -27.97
CA PHE A 140 6.96 -0.52 -28.98
C PHE A 140 6.53 -1.09 -30.35
N GLY A 141 5.23 -1.37 -30.55
CA GLY A 141 4.71 -2.00 -31.76
C GLY A 141 4.65 -1.09 -32.99
N VAL A 142 4.77 0.23 -32.82
CA VAL A 142 4.73 1.22 -33.91
C VAL A 142 6.16 1.68 -34.21
N ALA A 143 6.59 1.46 -35.45
CA ALA A 143 7.90 1.92 -35.92
C ALA A 143 7.71 3.24 -36.69
N SER A 144 7.96 4.36 -36.03
CA SER A 144 7.94 5.70 -36.63
C SER A 144 9.19 6.50 -36.24
N GLU A 145 9.48 7.57 -36.98
CA GLU A 145 10.65 8.41 -36.72
C GLU A 145 10.40 9.33 -35.52
N CYS A 146 11.40 9.45 -34.64
CA CYS A 146 11.32 10.34 -33.48
C CYS A 146 11.26 11.82 -33.93
N LYS A 147 10.12 12.47 -33.64
CA LYS A 147 9.86 13.88 -34.00
C LYS A 147 10.46 14.90 -33.01
N GLY A 148 10.74 14.47 -31.77
CA GLY A 148 11.23 15.35 -30.71
C GLY A 148 12.75 15.54 -30.76
N LYS A 149 13.21 16.77 -30.98
CA LYS A 149 14.64 17.13 -31.01
C LYS A 149 15.14 17.70 -29.67
N SER A 150 14.24 18.19 -28.83
CA SER A 150 14.52 18.79 -27.51
C SER A 150 13.69 18.13 -26.41
N TYR A 151 14.11 18.28 -25.15
CA TYR A 151 13.39 17.79 -23.97
C TYR A 151 11.98 18.38 -23.85
N SER A 152 11.81 19.67 -24.15
CA SER A 152 10.50 20.35 -24.16
C SER A 152 9.53 19.71 -25.14
N ASP A 153 10.04 19.33 -26.31
CA ASP A 153 9.25 18.73 -27.38
C ASP A 153 8.89 17.29 -27.01
N PHE A 154 9.82 16.55 -26.42
CA PHE A 154 9.57 15.19 -25.93
C PHE A 154 8.43 15.14 -24.89
N VAL A 155 8.38 16.11 -23.98
CA VAL A 155 7.33 16.18 -22.94
C VAL A 155 5.96 16.53 -23.52
N SER A 156 5.87 17.16 -24.69
CA SER A 156 4.60 17.48 -25.34
C SER A 156 4.09 16.39 -26.29
N LEU A 157 4.93 15.44 -26.71
CA LEU A 157 4.55 14.30 -27.57
C LEU A 157 3.54 13.36 -26.90
N GLY A 158 2.79 12.59 -27.70
CA GLY A 158 1.92 11.51 -27.19
C GLY A 158 2.71 10.33 -26.63
N VAL A 159 2.08 9.46 -25.84
CA VAL A 159 2.76 8.32 -25.19
C VAL A 159 3.47 7.43 -26.21
N SER A 160 2.82 7.07 -27.33
CA SER A 160 3.41 6.25 -28.40
C SER A 160 4.63 6.90 -29.05
N GLU A 161 4.61 8.22 -29.28
CA GLU A 161 5.73 8.94 -29.90
C GLU A 161 6.91 9.07 -28.91
N ARG A 162 6.62 9.17 -27.61
CA ARG A 162 7.65 9.14 -26.57
C ARG A 162 8.35 7.80 -26.48
N THR A 163 7.62 6.68 -26.59
CA THR A 163 8.21 5.33 -26.51
C THR A 163 9.12 5.05 -27.70
N GLU A 164 8.78 5.55 -28.89
CA GLU A 164 9.63 5.48 -30.08
C GLU A 164 10.93 6.29 -29.94
N CYS A 165 10.83 7.54 -29.48
CA CYS A 165 12.00 8.36 -29.19
C CYS A 165 12.90 7.73 -28.12
N LEU A 166 12.30 7.05 -27.14
CA LEU A 166 13.00 6.30 -26.11
C LEU A 166 13.70 5.06 -26.70
N ALA A 167 13.02 4.30 -27.56
CA ALA A 167 13.59 3.16 -28.27
C ALA A 167 14.76 3.57 -29.18
N ALA A 168 14.63 4.70 -29.87
CA ALA A 168 15.66 5.23 -30.78
C ALA A 168 16.97 5.59 -30.05
N ASN A 169 16.86 6.11 -28.83
CA ASN A 169 17.98 6.60 -28.03
C ASN A 169 18.51 5.58 -27.00
N MET A 170 17.84 4.43 -26.82
CA MET A 170 18.28 3.39 -25.90
C MET A 170 19.17 2.35 -26.60
N LYS A 171 20.42 2.25 -26.13
CA LYS A 171 21.43 1.32 -26.66
C LYS A 171 21.01 -0.16 -26.63
N TYR A 172 20.19 -0.56 -25.66
CA TYR A 172 19.87 -1.97 -25.42
C TYR A 172 18.46 -2.39 -25.89
N LEU A 173 17.68 -1.47 -26.47
CA LEU A 173 16.35 -1.78 -27.00
C LEU A 173 16.31 -1.96 -28.51
N ARG A 174 17.40 -1.59 -29.20
CA ARG A 174 17.53 -1.81 -30.64
C ARG A 174 18.41 -3.02 -30.89
N ARG A 175 17.99 -3.83 -31.86
CA ARG A 175 18.86 -4.84 -32.46
C ARG A 175 19.98 -4.11 -33.19
N THR A 176 21.22 -4.26 -32.74
CA THR A 176 22.39 -3.82 -33.50
C THR A 176 22.54 -4.72 -34.72
N GLU A 177 22.79 -4.13 -35.89
CA GLU A 177 22.92 -4.87 -37.15
C GLU A 177 24.07 -5.91 -37.13
N GLU A 178 25.01 -5.75 -36.19
CA GLU A 178 26.15 -6.65 -35.97
C GLU A 178 25.74 -8.09 -35.59
N GLU A 179 24.54 -8.32 -35.06
CA GLU A 179 24.08 -9.67 -34.68
C GLU A 179 23.18 -10.34 -35.74
N SER A 180 23.10 -9.78 -36.95
CA SER A 180 22.35 -10.37 -38.06
C SER A 180 23.21 -11.15 -39.07
N THR A 181 24.54 -11.14 -38.94
CA THR A 181 25.45 -11.79 -39.91
C THR A 181 25.93 -13.19 -39.52
N ALA A 182 25.45 -13.78 -38.42
CA ALA A 182 25.89 -15.11 -37.99
C ALA A 182 24.99 -16.30 -38.42
N VAL A 183 24.00 -16.10 -39.30
CA VAL A 183 23.22 -17.23 -39.86
C VAL A 183 22.92 -17.00 -41.35
N ARG A 184 23.95 -16.98 -42.19
CA ARG A 184 23.85 -17.31 -43.63
C ARG A 184 25.19 -17.85 -44.14
N SER A 185 25.45 -19.13 -43.87
CA SER A 185 26.22 -20.03 -44.73
C SER A 185 26.26 -21.42 -44.10
N LEU A 186 25.31 -22.27 -44.51
CA LEU A 186 25.53 -23.50 -45.25
C LEU A 186 24.19 -23.89 -45.91
#